data_AF-A0A528GHK5-F1
#
_entry.id   AF-A0A528GHK5-F1
#
_cell.length_a   1.000
_cell.length_b   1.000
_cell.length_c   1.000
_cell.angle_alpha   90.00
_cell.angle_beta   90.00
_cell.angle_gamma   90.00
#
_symmetry.space_group_name_H-M   'P 1'
#
loop_
_entity.id
_entity.type
_entity.pdbx_description
1 polymer ?
#
loop_
_entity_poly.entity_id
_entity_poly.type
_entity_poly.pdbx_seq_one_letter_code
_entity_poly.pdbx_strand_id
1 'polypeptide(L)' 'AVGRENVTTEFSPSLGCEDFAFMIRETGGCYAWVGVGDVGPGEGLHGDRYVFNDEIVPTVLRYYVNLVEQTLSAS' A
#
# COMPACT_ATOMS: atom_id res chain seq x y z
N ALA A 1 -12.54 -7.52 3.19
CA ALA A 1 -11.15 -7.19 3.61
C ALA A 1 -10.26 -8.38 3.26
N VAL A 2 -8.96 -8.17 3.04
CA VAL A 2 -8.01 -9.21 2.61
C VAL A 2 -7.75 -10.32 3.65
N GLY A 3 -8.37 -10.26 4.83
CA GLY A 3 -8.12 -11.19 5.94
C GLY A 3 -6.94 -10.75 6.80
N ARG A 4 -6.95 -11.07 8.11
CA ARG A 4 -5.87 -10.67 9.03
C ARG A 4 -4.57 -11.41 8.75
N GLU A 5 -4.69 -12.65 8.29
CA GLU A 5 -3.60 -13.52 7.88
C GLU A 5 -2.80 -12.98 6.69
N ASN A 6 -3.37 -12.05 5.91
CA ASN A 6 -2.72 -11.40 4.77
C ASN A 6 -2.23 -9.97 5.10
N VAL A 7 -2.09 -9.64 6.38
CA VAL A 7 -1.59 -8.33 6.84
C VAL A 7 -0.34 -8.53 7.68
N THR A 8 0.73 -7.83 7.30
CA THR A 8 1.99 -7.78 8.06
C THR A 8 2.16 -6.37 8.65
N THR A 9 2.21 -6.28 9.98
CA THR A 9 2.49 -5.01 10.69
C THR A 9 3.94 -4.90 11.13
N GLU A 10 4.59 -6.03 11.37
CA GLU A 10 6.00 -6.12 11.78
C GLU A 10 6.87 -6.33 10.53
N PHE A 11 7.39 -5.24 9.97
CA PHE A 11 8.34 -5.29 8.86
C PHE A 11 9.44 -4.23 9.03
N SER A 12 10.59 -4.46 8.42
CA SER A 12 11.70 -3.50 8.48
C SER A 12 11.32 -2.17 7.83
N PRO A 13 11.72 -1.02 8.42
CA PRO A 13 11.52 0.27 7.78
C PRO A 13 12.14 0.30 6.37
N SER A 14 11.45 0.97 5.44
CA SER A 14 11.98 1.19 4.10
C SER A 14 13.11 2.22 4.11
N LEU A 15 14.11 2.03 3.25
CA LEU A 15 15.12 3.06 2.94
C LEU A 15 14.64 4.06 1.89
N GLY A 16 13.49 3.81 1.25
CA GLY A 16 12.88 4.73 0.30
C GLY A 16 12.36 5.99 0.99
N CYS A 17 12.50 7.13 0.33
CA CYS A 17 11.85 8.38 0.74
C CYS A 17 10.52 8.54 0.00
N GLU A 18 9.55 9.14 0.67
CA GLU A 18 8.23 9.44 0.12
C GLU A 18 7.73 10.76 0.68
N ASP A 19 7.25 11.66 -0.17
CA ASP A 19 6.86 13.02 0.25
C ASP A 19 5.53 13.02 1.04
N PHE A 20 4.77 11.92 0.95
CA PHE A 20 3.57 11.68 1.76
C PHE A 20 3.83 11.78 3.27
N ALA A 21 5.09 11.59 3.69
CA ALA A 21 5.52 11.82 5.07
C ALA A 21 5.19 13.25 5.57
N PHE A 22 5.25 14.27 4.70
CA PHE A 22 4.89 15.64 5.08
C PHE A 22 3.38 15.78 5.35
N MET A 23 2.54 15.09 4.57
CA MET A 23 1.08 15.11 4.76
C MET A 23 0.67 14.39 6.05
N ILE A 24 1.24 13.21 6.33
CA ILE A 24 0.97 12.46 7.57
C ILE A 24 1.39 13.27 8.80
N ARG A 25 2.51 13.98 8.72
CA ARG A 25 2.99 14.83 9.82
C ARG A 25 2.01 15.93 10.21
N GLU A 26 1.26 16.47 9.26
CA GLU A 26 0.30 17.57 9.53
C GLU A 26 -1.07 17.05 9.94
N THR A 27 -1.59 16.05 9.24
CA THR A 27 -3.01 15.65 9.35
C THR A 27 -3.23 14.44 10.25
N GLY A 28 -2.17 13.69 10.58
CA GLY A 28 -2.27 12.37 11.15
C GLY A 28 -2.80 11.36 10.11
N GLY A 29 -2.22 10.17 10.06
CA GLY A 29 -2.60 9.20 9.05
C GLY A 29 -1.78 7.92 9.09
N CYS A 30 -1.99 7.10 8.08
CA CYS A 30 -1.30 5.83 7.90
C CYS A 30 -0.70 5.75 6.50
N TYR A 31 0.48 5.17 6.39
CA TYR A 31 1.10 4.76 5.13
C TYR A 31 1.22 3.23 5.14
N ALA A 32 0.70 2.58 4.11
CA ALA A 32 0.68 1.13 4.01
C ALA A 32 1.20 0.68 2.66
N TRP A 33 1.86 -0.48 2.64
CA TRP A 33 2.30 -1.14 1.42
C TRP A 33 1.24 -2.16 0.99
N VAL A 34 1.09 -2.32 -0.33
CA VAL A 34 0.31 -3.41 -0.92
C VAL A 34 1.29 -4.32 -1.63
N GLY A 35 1.25 -5.61 -1.29
CA GLY A 35 2.07 -6.61 -1.96
C GLY A 35 1.70 -6.71 -3.44
N VAL A 36 2.69 -6.57 -4.31
CA VAL A 36 2.53 -6.66 -5.78
C VAL A 36 2.88 -8.05 -6.34
N GLY A 37 3.11 -9.02 -5.45
CA GLY A 37 3.65 -10.34 -5.78
C GLY A 37 5.18 -10.38 -5.73
N ASP A 38 5.74 -11.56 -6.01
CA ASP A 38 7.18 -11.74 -6.10
C ASP A 38 7.72 -11.06 -7.36
N VAL A 39 8.81 -10.30 -7.21
CA VAL A 39 9.47 -9.60 -8.32
C VAL A 39 10.89 -10.12 -8.50
N GLY A 40 11.30 -10.34 -9.75
CA GLY A 40 12.67 -10.72 -10.08
C GLY A 40 13.66 -9.55 -10.05
N PRO A 41 14.96 -9.82 -10.31
CA PRO A 41 15.97 -8.76 -10.41
C PRO A 41 15.60 -7.71 -11.47
N GLY A 42 15.57 -6.44 -11.08
CA GLY A 42 15.21 -5.33 -11.98
C GLY A 42 13.71 -5.18 -12.27
N GLU A 43 12.85 -6.00 -11.66
CA GLU A 43 11.40 -5.96 -11.88
C GLU A 43 10.65 -5.16 -10.80
N GLY A 44 11.32 -4.82 -9.70
CA GLY A 44 10.81 -3.95 -8.64
C GLY A 44 10.95 -2.45 -8.93
N LEU A 45 10.51 -1.61 -7.98
CA LEU A 45 10.57 -0.15 -8.08
C LEU A 45 11.98 0.34 -8.51
N HIS A 46 12.02 1.26 -9.46
CA HIS A 46 13.24 1.79 -10.11
C HIS A 46 14.04 0.79 -10.97
N GLY A 47 13.56 -0.43 -11.16
CA GLY A 47 14.16 -1.40 -12.07
C GLY A 47 13.91 -1.07 -13.54
N ASP A 48 14.83 -1.49 -14.41
CA ASP A 48 14.76 -1.32 -15.87
C ASP A 48 13.76 -2.25 -16.56
N ARG A 49 13.25 -3.23 -15.80
CA ARG A 49 12.26 -4.23 -16.23
C ARG A 49 11.02 -4.20 -15.34
N TYR A 50 10.71 -3.04 -14.76
CA TYR A 50 9.60 -2.88 -13.82
C TYR A 50 8.31 -3.58 -14.30
N VAL A 51 7.76 -4.44 -13.44
CA VAL A 51 6.51 -5.15 -13.71
C VAL A 51 5.38 -4.47 -12.96
N PHE A 52 4.41 -3.97 -13.69
CA PHE A 52 3.16 -3.49 -13.12
C PHE A 52 2.17 -4.66 -13.03
N ASN A 53 1.76 -5.02 -11.81
CA ASN A 53 0.82 -6.12 -11.60
C ASN A 53 -0.63 -5.59 -11.62
N ASP A 54 -1.31 -5.69 -12.76
CA ASP A 54 -2.71 -5.24 -12.89
C ASP A 54 -3.69 -6.07 -12.01
N GLU A 55 -3.32 -7.30 -11.63
CA GLU A 55 -4.19 -8.18 -10.83
C GLU A 55 -4.46 -7.63 -9.43
N ILE A 56 -3.61 -6.72 -8.91
CA ILE A 56 -3.81 -6.11 -7.60
C ILE A 56 -4.79 -4.93 -7.61
N VAL A 57 -5.11 -4.36 -8.77
CA VAL A 57 -5.95 -3.17 -8.89
C VAL A 57 -7.31 -3.34 -8.20
N PRO A 58 -8.07 -4.44 -8.41
CA PRO A 58 -9.34 -4.64 -7.71
C PRO A 58 -9.22 -4.68 -6.19
N THR A 59 -8.12 -5.25 -5.68
CA THR A 59 -7.83 -5.35 -4.24
C THR A 59 -7.55 -3.97 -3.64
N VAL A 60 -6.70 -3.16 -4.31
CA VAL A 60 -6.39 -1.79 -3.88
C VAL A 60 -7.63 -0.91 -3.89
N LEU A 61 -8.43 -0.97 -4.96
CA LEU A 61 -9.67 -0.21 -5.05
C LEU A 61 -10.64 -0.59 -3.91
N ARG A 62 -10.80 -1.88 -3.65
CA ARG A 62 -11.67 -2.35 -2.55
C ARG A 62 -11.13 -1.94 -1.18
N TYR A 63 -9.82 -1.86 -0.99
CA TYR A 63 -9.22 -1.33 0.24
C TYR A 63 -9.64 0.11 0.50
N TYR A 64 -9.45 1.00 -0.48
CA TYR A 64 -9.81 2.42 -0.32
C TYR A 64 -11.31 2.66 -0.20
N VAL A 65 -12.14 1.95 -0.98
CA VAL A 65 -13.61 2.04 -0.85
C VAL A 65 -14.04 1.65 0.56
N ASN A 66 -13.60 0.50 1.07
CA ASN A 66 -13.95 0.07 2.42
C ASN A 66 -13.43 1.05 3.49
N LEU A 67 -12.22 1.61 3.32
CA LEU A 67 -11.65 2.58 4.23
C LEU A 67 -12.55 3.82 4.31
N VAL A 68 -12.87 4.42 3.17
CA VAL A 68 -13.72 5.61 3.10
C VAL A 68 -15.12 5.31 3.64
N GLU A 69 -15.74 4.20 3.23
CA GLU A 69 -17.06 3.79 3.74
C GLU A 69 -17.04 3.61 5.26
N GLN A 70 -16.06 2.92 5.83
CA GLN A 70 -16.02 2.69 7.28
C GLN A 70 -15.69 3.95 8.08
N THR A 71 -14.83 4.82 7.57
CA THR A 71 -14.41 6.04 8.27
C THR A 71 -15.46 7.14 8.16
N LEU A 72 -16.13 7.28 7.01
CA LEU A 72 -17.08 8.37 6.77
C LEU A 72 -18.55 7.98 7.00
N SER A 73 -18.94 6.70 6.86
CA SER A 73 -20.33 6.28 7.17
C SER A 73 -20.62 6.22 8.67
N ALA A 74 -19.57 6.33 9.50
CA ALA A 74 -19.69 6.46 10.95
C ALA A 74 -19.87 7.93 11.41
N SER A 75 -20.05 8.87 10.47
CA SER A 75 -20.36 10.29 10.73
C SER A 75 -21.85 10.60 10.59
#